data_AF-A0A7H0SPX2-F1
#
_entry.id   AF-A0A7H0SPX2-F1
#
_cell.length_a   1.000
_cell.length_b   1.000
_cell.length_c   1.000
_cell.angle_alpha   90.00
_cell.angle_beta   90.00
_cell.angle_gamma   90.00
#
_symmetry.space_group_name_H-M   'P 1'
#
loop_
_entity.id
_entity.type
_entity.pdbx_description
1 polymer ?
#
loop_
_entity_poly.entity_id
_entity_poly.type
_entity_poly.pdbx_seq_one_letter_code
_entity_poly.pdbx_strand_id
1 'polypeptide(L)'
;MADAKKAKAADKAARKEERAAKKARRKQTRSQLWQAFKLQKEHDKMLIPLMLLSVIGVALVFFLVGLLWNGQWFMLIMGIALGVMLAMFIFSRRLENSMYDRVGNEPGAAAWRLENLRNSMGVVWRTKTGVAATTHMDAVHRVIGIPGVVLVGEGAPHRLKPLMQQQRKRLTRLLADVPIHEIYVGDGEDQVPVKKLQNALIKLPRVYRKDDVYAIAAKVEAMDHVGANPNSPAGLPKGPLPKGAKMSGMNRRARRMSQRRGGQS
;
A
#
# COMPACT_ATOMS: atom_id res chain seq x y z
N MET A 1 39.64 21.57 62.16
CA MET A 1 38.83 20.31 62.08
C MET A 1 37.46 20.48 61.42
N ALA A 2 36.90 21.70 61.32
CA ALA A 2 35.61 21.94 60.67
C ALA A 2 35.64 21.76 59.14
N ASP A 3 36.74 22.15 58.49
CA ASP A 3 36.87 22.11 57.02
C ASP A 3 36.97 20.69 56.47
N ALA A 4 37.67 19.79 57.17
CA ALA A 4 37.75 18.38 56.81
C ALA A 4 36.40 17.65 56.92
N LYS A 5 35.52 18.10 57.83
CA LYS A 5 34.17 17.53 58.03
C LYS A 5 33.20 18.02 56.95
N LYS A 6 33.32 19.29 56.52
CA LYS A 6 32.58 19.87 55.40
C LYS A 6 33.01 19.27 54.04
N ALA A 7 34.31 19.06 53.83
CA ALA A 7 34.82 18.39 52.63
C ALA A 7 34.31 16.94 52.49
N LYS A 8 34.35 16.16 53.57
CA LYS A 8 33.79 14.79 53.58
C LYS A 8 32.27 14.75 53.38
N ALA A 9 31.53 15.76 53.85
CA ALA A 9 30.09 15.86 53.64
C ALA A 9 29.76 16.21 52.17
N ALA A 10 30.52 17.12 51.56
CA ALA A 10 30.40 17.49 50.15
C ALA A 10 30.72 16.30 49.22
N ASP A 11 31.78 15.55 49.48
CA ASP A 11 32.12 14.34 48.71
C ASP A 11 31.04 13.25 48.81
N LYS A 12 30.42 13.11 49.98
CA LYS A 12 29.36 12.12 50.21
C LYS A 12 28.05 12.54 49.52
N ALA A 13 27.78 13.84 49.40
CA ALA A 13 26.67 14.38 48.63
C ALA A 13 26.89 14.20 47.12
N ALA A 14 28.06 14.56 46.61
CA ALA A 14 28.43 14.38 45.20
C ALA A 14 28.35 12.89 44.76
N ARG A 15 28.87 11.97 45.59
CA ARG A 15 28.77 10.52 45.32
C ARG A 15 27.33 9.99 45.36
N LYS A 16 26.43 10.59 46.16
CA LYS A 16 25.01 10.21 46.18
C LYS A 16 24.28 10.72 44.93
N GLU A 17 24.57 11.94 44.50
CA GLU A 17 24.02 12.53 43.28
C GLU A 17 24.48 11.78 42.03
N GLU A 18 25.76 11.41 41.94
CA GLU A 18 26.25 10.56 40.85
C GLU A 18 25.58 9.18 40.83
N ARG A 19 25.35 8.55 42.00
CA ARG A 19 24.65 7.27 42.09
C ARG A 19 23.17 7.38 41.72
N ALA A 20 22.52 8.47 42.10
CA ALA A 20 21.14 8.76 41.71
C ALA A 20 21.03 9.02 40.19
N ALA A 21 21.94 9.79 39.61
CA ALA A 21 22.03 10.04 38.18
C ALA A 21 22.31 8.74 37.39
N LYS A 22 23.21 7.88 37.86
CA LYS A 22 23.47 6.56 37.25
C LYS A 22 22.24 5.65 37.30
N LYS A 23 21.49 5.64 38.40
CA LYS A 23 20.23 4.88 38.51
C LYS A 23 19.13 5.41 37.59
N ALA A 24 18.98 6.73 37.50
CA ALA A 24 18.01 7.37 36.61
C ALA A 24 18.29 7.05 35.15
N ARG A 25 19.56 7.18 34.71
CA ARG A 25 19.98 6.79 33.35
C ARG A 25 19.68 5.33 33.04
N ARG A 26 20.02 4.40 33.94
CA ARG A 26 19.72 2.97 33.76
C ARG A 26 18.21 2.69 33.63
N LYS A 27 17.38 3.38 34.41
CA LYS A 27 15.91 3.23 34.36
C LYS A 27 15.36 3.72 33.02
N GLN A 28 15.88 4.84 32.53
CA GLN A 28 15.50 5.44 31.25
C GLN A 28 15.93 4.58 30.05
N THR A 29 17.14 4.02 30.08
CA THR A 29 17.60 3.05 29.08
C THR A 29 16.71 1.79 29.08
N ARG A 30 16.34 1.26 30.25
CA ARG A 30 15.43 0.12 30.36
C ARG A 30 14.04 0.42 29.82
N SER A 31 13.48 1.60 30.10
CA SER A 31 12.15 1.96 29.60
C SER A 31 12.14 2.18 28.09
N GLN A 32 13.21 2.75 27.52
CA GLN A 32 13.37 2.89 26.07
C GLN A 32 13.48 1.53 25.37
N LEU A 33 14.28 0.62 25.93
CA LEU A 33 14.37 -0.76 25.43
C LEU A 33 13.03 -1.50 25.53
N TRP A 34 12.25 -1.27 26.59
CA TRP A 34 10.93 -1.88 26.73
C TRP A 34 9.90 -1.25 25.78
N GLN A 35 9.94 0.06 25.55
CA GLN A 35 9.09 0.70 24.53
C GLN A 35 9.42 0.19 23.13
N ALA A 36 10.70 0.09 22.80
CA ALA A 36 11.16 -0.51 21.53
C ALA A 36 10.74 -1.97 21.39
N PHE A 37 10.85 -2.77 22.46
CA PHE A 37 10.44 -4.18 22.45
C PHE A 37 8.91 -4.36 22.35
N LYS A 38 8.09 -3.48 22.95
CA LYS A 38 6.62 -3.47 22.72
C LYS A 38 6.28 -3.14 21.27
N LEU A 39 6.90 -2.10 20.71
CA LEU A 39 6.69 -1.69 19.32
C LEU A 39 7.08 -2.82 18.35
N GLN A 40 8.23 -3.46 18.58
CA GLN A 40 8.70 -4.58 17.75
C GLN A 40 7.79 -5.82 17.87
N LYS A 41 7.28 -6.11 19.08
CA LYS A 41 6.35 -7.21 19.32
C LYS A 41 5.02 -7.02 18.56
N GLU A 42 4.57 -5.79 18.36
CA GLU A 42 3.34 -5.52 17.59
C GLU A 42 3.55 -5.72 16.09
N HIS A 43 4.73 -5.38 15.57
CA HIS A 43 5.01 -5.42 14.13
C HIS A 43 5.37 -6.81 13.58
N ASP A 44 5.97 -7.70 14.38
CA ASP A 44 6.29 -9.05 13.91
C ASP A 44 6.32 -10.09 15.05
N LYS A 45 5.12 -10.49 15.48
CA LYS A 45 4.90 -11.42 16.60
C LYS A 45 5.60 -12.78 16.43
N MET A 46 5.88 -13.21 15.19
CA MET A 46 6.54 -14.49 14.91
C MET A 46 8.07 -14.41 14.87
N LEU A 47 8.67 -13.22 14.79
CA LEU A 47 10.14 -13.12 14.61
C LEU A 47 10.90 -13.65 15.84
N ILE A 48 10.48 -13.23 17.03
CA ILE A 48 11.11 -13.59 18.31
C ILE A 48 10.98 -15.10 18.59
N PRO A 49 9.79 -15.74 18.52
CA PRO A 49 9.70 -17.17 18.75
C PRO A 49 10.44 -17.99 17.69
N LEU A 50 10.51 -17.54 16.44
CA LEU A 50 11.21 -18.27 15.37
C LEU A 50 12.73 -18.18 15.51
N MET A 51 13.27 -17.02 15.93
CA MET A 51 14.69 -16.89 16.30
C MET A 51 15.03 -17.75 17.52
N LEU A 52 14.20 -17.73 18.58
CA LEU A 52 14.40 -18.59 19.74
C LEU A 52 14.33 -20.08 19.37
N LEU A 53 13.37 -20.47 18.54
CA LEU A 53 13.26 -21.82 18.02
C LEU A 53 14.50 -22.22 17.22
N SER A 54 15.06 -21.32 16.40
CA SER A 54 16.28 -21.61 15.64
C SER A 54 17.49 -21.82 16.54
N VAL A 55 17.67 -21.00 17.58
CA VAL A 55 18.80 -21.15 18.53
C VAL A 55 18.63 -22.42 19.36
N ILE A 56 17.45 -22.61 19.97
CA ILE A 56 17.17 -23.75 20.83
C ILE A 56 17.16 -25.06 20.03
N GLY A 57 16.55 -25.05 18.84
CA GLY A 57 16.47 -26.21 17.96
C GLY A 57 17.85 -26.67 17.48
N VAL A 58 18.69 -25.75 17.00
CA VAL A 58 20.04 -26.11 16.55
C VAL A 58 20.92 -26.53 17.74
N ALA A 59 20.84 -25.83 18.87
CA ALA A 59 21.57 -26.22 20.09
C ALA A 59 21.18 -27.62 20.59
N LEU A 60 19.88 -27.94 20.58
CA LEU A 60 19.36 -29.25 20.97
C LEU A 60 19.82 -30.35 20.02
N VAL A 61 19.76 -30.13 18.70
CA VAL A 61 20.23 -31.10 17.70
C VAL A 61 21.72 -31.40 17.91
N PHE A 62 22.55 -30.37 18.07
CA PHE A 62 23.99 -30.55 18.29
C PHE A 62 24.28 -31.21 19.64
N PHE A 63 23.53 -30.89 20.69
CA PHE A 63 23.66 -31.56 21.99
C PHE A 63 23.34 -33.06 21.90
N LEU A 64 22.26 -33.42 21.20
CA LEU A 64 21.87 -34.82 20.96
C LEU A 64 22.91 -35.56 20.11
N VAL A 65 23.49 -34.92 19.10
CA VAL A 65 24.61 -35.48 18.32
C VAL A 65 25.85 -35.65 19.20
N GLY A 66 26.12 -34.70 20.10
CA GLY A 66 27.21 -34.78 21.07
C GLY A 66 27.08 -35.90 22.10
N LEU A 67 25.88 -36.39 22.37
CA LEU A 67 25.64 -37.52 23.28
C LEU A 67 26.18 -38.86 22.74
N LEU A 68 26.30 -39.05 21.42
CA LEU A 68 26.75 -40.32 20.83
C LEU A 68 28.21 -40.69 21.17
N TRP A 69 29.01 -39.71 21.56
CA TRP A 69 30.47 -39.83 21.77
C TRP A 69 30.96 -39.04 23.00
N ASN A 70 30.07 -38.75 23.96
CA ASN A 70 30.36 -37.98 25.18
C ASN A 70 30.94 -36.56 24.95
N GLY A 71 30.66 -35.96 23.80
CA GLY A 71 31.08 -34.61 23.40
C GLY A 71 29.99 -33.55 23.56
N GLN A 72 28.94 -33.80 24.36
CA GLN A 72 27.73 -32.99 24.39
C GLN A 72 27.97 -31.52 24.74
N TRP A 73 28.91 -31.20 25.62
CA TRP A 73 29.20 -29.81 26.01
C TRP A 73 29.96 -29.05 24.93
N PHE A 74 30.88 -29.71 24.23
CA PHE A 74 31.60 -29.12 23.10
C PHE A 74 30.66 -28.86 21.91
N MET A 75 29.84 -29.86 21.57
CA MET A 75 28.85 -29.73 20.50
C MET A 75 27.76 -28.71 20.83
N LEU A 76 27.36 -28.57 22.10
CA LEU A 76 26.38 -27.56 22.52
C LEU A 76 26.86 -26.14 22.22
N ILE A 77 28.13 -25.83 22.52
CA ILE A 77 28.71 -24.49 22.25
C ILE A 77 28.69 -24.22 20.74
N MET A 78 29.08 -25.20 19.92
CA MET A 78 29.01 -25.10 18.45
C MET A 78 27.57 -24.95 17.93
N GLY A 79 26.62 -25.69 18.51
CA GLY A 79 25.21 -25.62 18.18
C GLY A 79 24.58 -24.27 18.52
N ILE A 80 24.95 -23.68 19.65
CA ILE A 80 24.52 -22.32 20.03
C ILE A 80 25.11 -21.30 19.04
N ALA A 81 26.39 -21.39 18.71
CA ALA A 81 27.03 -20.48 17.75
C ALA A 81 26.36 -20.55 16.36
N LEU A 82 26.11 -21.75 15.85
CA LEU A 82 25.39 -21.97 14.59
C LEU A 82 23.91 -21.55 14.68
N GLY A 83 23.26 -21.79 15.81
CA GLY A 83 21.88 -21.35 16.06
C GLY A 83 21.75 -19.83 16.04
N VAL A 84 22.71 -19.12 16.63
CA VAL A 84 22.78 -17.64 16.57
C VAL A 84 23.05 -17.16 15.15
N MET A 85 23.94 -17.82 14.41
CA MET A 85 24.20 -17.49 13.01
C MET A 85 22.94 -17.68 12.15
N LEU A 86 22.20 -18.77 12.34
CA LEU A 86 20.93 -19.04 11.65
C LEU A 86 19.86 -18.01 12.04
N ALA A 87 19.76 -17.65 13.32
CA ALA A 87 18.86 -16.61 13.79
C ALA A 87 19.17 -15.25 13.14
N MET A 88 20.46 -14.89 13.00
CA MET A 88 20.89 -13.67 12.32
C MET A 88 20.59 -13.69 10.82
N PHE A 89 20.74 -14.84 10.17
CA PHE A 89 20.34 -15.01 8.76
C PHE A 89 18.82 -14.83 8.57
N ILE A 90 18.02 -15.48 9.41
CA ILE A 90 16.56 -15.33 9.40
C ILE A 90 16.17 -13.87 9.66
N PHE A 91 16.81 -13.22 10.62
CA PHE A 91 16.59 -11.81 10.94
C PHE A 91 16.90 -10.91 9.73
N SER A 92 18.08 -11.07 9.10
CA SER A 92 18.49 -10.28 7.93
C SER A 92 17.50 -10.45 6.77
N ARG A 93 17.14 -11.69 6.41
CA ARG A 93 16.16 -11.95 5.34
C ARG A 93 14.78 -11.34 5.63
N ARG A 94 14.36 -11.32 6.89
CA ARG A 94 13.06 -10.78 7.30
C ARG A 94 13.08 -9.26 7.42
N LEU A 95 14.21 -8.69 7.83
CA LEU A 95 14.45 -7.25 7.84
C LEU A 95 14.46 -6.68 6.42
N GLU A 96 15.13 -7.35 5.49
CA GLU A 96 15.09 -7.00 4.06
C GLU A 96 13.64 -6.98 3.57
N ASN A 97 12.88 -8.05 3.79
CA ASN A 97 11.47 -8.11 3.38
C ASN A 97 10.63 -6.97 3.96
N SER A 98 10.74 -6.69 5.27
CA SER A 98 9.95 -5.65 5.94
C SER A 98 10.36 -4.22 5.53
N MET A 99 11.63 -3.98 5.19
CA MET A 99 12.10 -2.70 4.67
C MET A 99 11.68 -2.49 3.22
N TYR A 100 11.73 -3.54 2.39
CA TYR A 100 11.19 -3.49 1.02
C TYR A 100 9.67 -3.32 0.98
N ASP A 101 8.94 -3.82 1.98
CA ASP A 101 7.51 -3.56 2.14
C ASP A 101 7.24 -2.06 2.37
N ARG A 102 8.08 -1.38 3.16
CA ARG A 102 7.96 0.07 3.42
C ARG A 102 8.34 0.97 2.24
N VAL A 103 9.35 0.60 1.46
CA VAL A 103 9.80 1.39 0.29
C VAL A 103 8.89 1.19 -0.92
N GLY A 104 8.14 0.07 -0.97
CA GLY A 104 7.24 -0.24 -2.08
C GLY A 104 5.95 0.58 -2.15
N ASN A 105 5.58 1.30 -1.08
CA ASN A 105 4.30 2.00 -0.95
C ASN A 105 4.45 3.53 -0.97
N GLU A 106 5.33 4.05 -1.81
CA GLU A 106 5.30 5.48 -2.13
C GLU A 106 4.02 5.81 -2.91
N PRO A 107 3.33 6.93 -2.59
CA PRO A 107 2.18 7.39 -3.35
C PRO A 107 2.49 7.49 -4.86
N GLY A 108 1.76 6.73 -5.68
CA GLY A 108 1.95 6.59 -7.13
C GLY A 108 2.71 5.33 -7.56
N ALA A 109 3.20 4.51 -6.62
CA ALA A 109 3.93 3.29 -6.96
C ALA A 109 3.03 2.23 -7.63
N ALA A 110 1.74 2.18 -7.29
CA ALA A 110 0.80 1.31 -7.98
C ALA A 110 0.58 1.79 -9.42
N ALA A 111 0.42 3.11 -9.63
CA ALA A 111 0.29 3.71 -10.95
C ALA A 111 1.45 3.32 -11.87
N TRP A 112 2.68 3.52 -11.39
CA TRP A 112 3.90 3.15 -12.12
C TRP A 112 3.96 1.65 -12.43
N ARG A 113 3.59 0.78 -11.48
CA ARG A 113 3.54 -0.67 -11.73
C ARG A 113 2.52 -1.05 -12.80
N LEU A 114 1.37 -0.39 -12.81
CA LEU A 114 0.30 -0.68 -13.76
C LEU A 114 0.63 -0.19 -15.18
N GLU A 115 1.34 0.93 -15.30
CA GLU A 115 1.82 1.46 -16.59
C GLU A 115 2.92 0.58 -17.19
N ASN A 116 3.73 -0.07 -16.34
CA ASN A 116 4.79 -0.99 -16.76
C ASN A 116 4.31 -2.44 -16.97
N LEU A 117 3.00 -2.70 -16.98
CA LEU A 117 2.48 -4.04 -17.27
C LEU A 117 2.84 -4.43 -18.71
N ARG A 118 3.53 -5.56 -18.85
CA ARG A 118 3.92 -6.08 -20.16
C ARG A 118 2.78 -6.87 -20.79
N ASN A 119 2.47 -6.52 -22.03
CA ASN A 119 1.64 -7.34 -22.89
C ASN A 119 2.45 -8.54 -23.39
N SER A 120 1.81 -9.71 -23.49
CA SER A 120 2.46 -10.96 -23.89
C SER A 120 1.63 -11.76 -24.90
N MET A 121 2.18 -12.88 -25.38
CA MET A 121 1.44 -13.82 -26.23
C MET A 121 0.36 -14.53 -25.41
N GLY A 122 -0.78 -13.88 -25.25
CA GLY A 122 -1.96 -14.39 -24.56
C GLY A 122 -2.66 -13.30 -23.76
N VAL A 123 -1.89 -12.32 -23.27
CA VAL A 123 -2.35 -11.33 -22.30
C VAL A 123 -2.17 -9.92 -22.82
N VAL A 124 -3.25 -9.14 -22.75
CA VAL A 124 -3.28 -7.71 -23.07
C VAL A 124 -3.81 -6.97 -21.86
N TRP A 125 -3.11 -5.90 -21.50
CA TRP A 125 -3.49 -4.97 -20.45
C TRP A 125 -3.72 -3.59 -21.07
N ARG A 126 -4.84 -2.97 -20.70
CA ARG A 126 -5.14 -1.57 -20.97
C ARG A 126 -5.31 -0.86 -19.64
N THR A 127 -4.31 -0.06 -19.28
CA THR A 127 -4.27 0.65 -18.01
C THR A 127 -4.68 2.11 -18.21
N LYS A 128 -5.47 2.64 -17.28
CA LYS A 128 -5.70 4.07 -17.09
C LYS A 128 -5.47 4.42 -15.64
N THR A 129 -4.45 5.23 -15.37
CA THR A 129 -4.10 5.69 -14.03
C THR A 129 -4.93 6.92 -13.63
N GLY A 130 -5.24 7.07 -12.34
CA GLY A 130 -5.92 8.26 -11.81
C GLY A 130 -7.35 8.48 -12.31
N VAL A 131 -8.15 7.42 -12.49
CA VAL A 131 -9.57 7.53 -12.89
C VAL A 131 -10.40 8.28 -11.84
N ALA A 132 -10.00 8.17 -10.57
CA ALA A 132 -10.43 9.05 -9.50
C ALA A 132 -9.26 9.28 -8.55
N ALA A 133 -9.17 10.45 -7.94
CA ALA A 133 -8.15 10.76 -6.93
C ALA A 133 -8.71 11.71 -5.87
N THR A 134 -8.13 11.66 -4.67
CA THR A 134 -8.36 12.63 -3.60
C THR A 134 -7.21 13.64 -3.53
N THR A 135 -7.41 14.72 -2.78
CA THR A 135 -6.34 15.65 -2.38
C THR A 135 -5.33 15.04 -1.41
N HIS A 136 -5.63 13.87 -0.85
CA HIS A 136 -4.78 13.15 0.10
C HIS A 136 -3.90 12.09 -0.57
N MET A 137 -3.66 12.22 -1.88
CA MET A 137 -2.88 11.28 -2.67
C MET A 137 -3.45 9.85 -2.67
N ASP A 138 -4.75 9.68 -2.41
CA ASP A 138 -5.42 8.40 -2.69
C ASP A 138 -5.87 8.40 -4.15
N ALA A 139 -5.64 7.30 -4.87
CA ALA A 139 -5.96 7.19 -6.27
C ALA A 139 -6.62 5.86 -6.60
N VAL A 140 -7.53 5.88 -7.57
CA VAL A 140 -8.12 4.70 -8.18
C VAL A 140 -7.65 4.63 -9.62
N HIS A 141 -6.98 3.54 -9.94
CA HIS A 141 -6.54 3.18 -11.27
C HIS A 141 -7.48 2.12 -11.82
N ARG A 142 -7.56 2.04 -13.14
CA ARG A 142 -8.37 1.03 -13.84
C ARG A 142 -7.49 0.25 -14.79
N VAL A 143 -7.59 -1.06 -14.74
CA VAL A 143 -6.92 -1.99 -15.63
C VAL A 143 -7.99 -2.81 -16.32
N ILE A 144 -7.92 -2.91 -17.64
CA ILE A 144 -8.80 -3.76 -18.44
C ILE A 144 -7.92 -4.87 -19.03
N GLY A 145 -8.31 -6.11 -18.83
CA GLY A 145 -7.58 -7.29 -19.30
C GLY A 145 -8.47 -8.51 -19.45
N ILE A 146 -7.86 -9.67 -19.65
CA ILE A 146 -8.55 -10.97 -19.72
C ILE A 146 -9.55 -11.21 -18.56
N PRO A 147 -9.25 -10.85 -17.29
CA PRO A 147 -10.23 -11.04 -16.21
C PRO A 147 -11.45 -10.10 -16.28
N GLY A 148 -11.49 -9.15 -17.21
CA GLY A 148 -12.49 -8.09 -17.26
C GLY A 148 -11.89 -6.76 -16.78
N VAL A 149 -12.62 -6.03 -15.95
CA VAL A 149 -12.17 -4.74 -15.42
C VAL A 149 -11.68 -4.90 -13.99
N VAL A 150 -10.47 -4.44 -13.70
CA VAL A 150 -9.90 -4.41 -12.36
C VAL A 150 -9.72 -2.96 -11.93
N LEU A 151 -10.40 -2.59 -10.84
CA LEU A 151 -10.14 -1.34 -10.13
C LEU A 151 -9.01 -1.60 -9.13
N VAL A 152 -7.98 -0.78 -9.20
CA VAL A 152 -6.82 -0.85 -8.31
C VAL A 152 -6.75 0.45 -7.54
N GLY A 153 -7.01 0.39 -6.24
CA GLY A 153 -6.98 1.55 -5.37
C GLY A 153 -5.69 1.61 -4.57
N GLU A 154 -5.06 2.79 -4.54
CA GLU A 154 -3.87 3.11 -3.75
C GLU A 154 -4.23 4.19 -2.72
N GLY A 155 -3.79 4.01 -1.48
CA GLY A 155 -4.03 4.97 -0.39
C GLY A 155 -4.77 4.36 0.81
N ALA A 156 -5.40 5.21 1.63
CA ALA A 156 -5.99 4.77 2.88
C ALA A 156 -7.35 4.07 2.66
N PRO A 157 -7.58 2.85 3.19
CA PRO A 157 -8.79 2.05 2.92
C PRO A 157 -10.11 2.78 3.19
N HIS A 158 -10.17 3.59 4.26
CA HIS A 158 -11.39 4.29 4.66
C HIS A 158 -11.84 5.34 3.64
N ARG A 159 -10.90 6.01 2.95
CA ARG A 159 -11.20 6.99 1.88
C ARG A 159 -11.32 6.34 0.51
N LEU A 160 -10.63 5.22 0.33
CA LEU A 160 -10.57 4.53 -0.95
C LEU A 160 -11.86 3.73 -1.24
N LYS A 161 -12.46 3.09 -0.23
CA LYS A 161 -13.72 2.35 -0.37
C LYS A 161 -14.84 3.15 -1.06
N PRO A 162 -15.21 4.39 -0.64
CA PRO A 162 -16.26 5.14 -1.33
C PRO A 162 -15.90 5.48 -2.78
N LEU A 163 -14.64 5.80 -3.06
CA LEU A 163 -14.17 6.05 -4.44
C LEU A 163 -14.27 4.81 -5.31
N MET A 164 -13.82 3.66 -4.81
CA MET A 164 -13.90 2.36 -5.48
C MET A 164 -15.35 2.00 -5.78
N GLN A 165 -16.26 2.16 -4.80
CA GLN A 165 -17.68 1.88 -4.98
C GLN A 165 -18.34 2.81 -6.02
N GLN A 166 -17.95 4.09 -6.07
CA GLN A 166 -18.43 5.01 -7.09
C GLN A 166 -18.01 4.56 -8.50
N GLN A 167 -16.74 4.19 -8.67
CA GLN A 167 -16.22 3.70 -9.95
C GLN A 167 -16.84 2.36 -10.34
N ARG A 168 -17.00 1.43 -9.38
CA ARG A 168 -17.69 0.16 -9.62
C ARG A 168 -19.11 0.37 -10.09
N LYS A 169 -19.92 1.16 -9.38
CA LYS A 169 -21.31 1.45 -9.78
C LYS A 169 -21.39 2.07 -11.17
N ARG A 170 -20.47 2.99 -11.50
CA ARG A 170 -20.38 3.58 -12.85
C ARG A 170 -20.08 2.50 -13.89
N LEU A 171 -19.08 1.65 -13.65
CA LEU A 171 -18.68 0.60 -14.57
C LEU A 171 -19.75 -0.48 -14.72
N THR A 172 -20.43 -0.90 -13.65
CA THR A 172 -21.52 -1.88 -13.72
C THR A 172 -22.68 -1.39 -14.58
N ARG A 173 -23.01 -0.09 -14.52
CA ARG A 173 -24.02 0.50 -15.39
C ARG A 173 -23.60 0.52 -16.86
N LEU A 174 -22.30 0.66 -17.13
CA LEU A 174 -21.75 0.74 -18.49
C LEU A 174 -21.49 -0.65 -19.09
N LEU A 175 -21.13 -1.61 -18.26
CA LEU A 175 -20.64 -2.94 -18.60
C LEU A 175 -21.39 -3.99 -17.77
N ALA A 176 -22.67 -4.19 -18.05
CA ALA A 176 -23.52 -5.12 -17.29
C ALA A 176 -22.95 -6.55 -17.21
N ASP A 177 -22.30 -7.01 -18.29
CA ASP A 177 -21.83 -8.40 -18.42
C ASP A 177 -20.33 -8.59 -18.12
N VAL A 178 -19.61 -7.52 -17.74
CA VAL A 178 -18.16 -7.59 -17.50
C VAL A 178 -17.87 -7.72 -16.00
N PRO A 179 -17.13 -8.76 -15.56
CA PRO A 179 -16.67 -8.86 -14.18
C PRO A 179 -15.82 -7.65 -13.78
N ILE A 180 -16.13 -7.08 -12.61
CA ILE A 180 -15.40 -5.97 -12.02
C ILE A 180 -14.76 -6.45 -10.72
N HIS A 181 -13.43 -6.48 -10.70
CA HIS A 181 -12.62 -6.83 -9.54
C HIS A 181 -12.12 -5.57 -8.84
N GLU A 182 -11.99 -5.63 -7.51
CA GLU A 182 -11.40 -4.56 -6.71
C GLU A 182 -10.13 -5.09 -6.04
N ILE A 183 -9.03 -4.36 -6.16
CA ILE A 183 -7.77 -4.64 -5.48
C ILE A 183 -7.37 -3.39 -4.71
N TYR A 184 -7.12 -3.54 -3.41
CA TYR A 184 -6.59 -2.48 -2.56
C TYR A 184 -5.08 -2.69 -2.42
N VAL A 185 -4.31 -1.65 -2.67
CA VAL A 185 -2.85 -1.68 -2.63
C VAL A 185 -2.34 -1.09 -1.32
N GLY A 186 -1.39 -1.77 -0.68
CA GLY A 186 -0.78 -1.38 0.59
C GLY A 186 -0.29 -2.59 1.42
N ASP A 187 0.03 -2.35 2.69
CA ASP A 187 0.59 -3.34 3.62
C ASP A 187 -0.40 -3.92 4.65
N GLY A 188 -1.68 -3.52 4.60
CA GLY A 188 -2.71 -4.05 5.47
C GLY A 188 -3.08 -5.52 5.19
N GLU A 189 -3.80 -6.15 6.12
CA GLU A 189 -4.19 -7.57 6.07
C GLU A 189 -5.02 -7.93 4.82
N ASP A 190 -5.87 -7.01 4.35
CA ASP A 190 -6.70 -7.15 3.13
C ASP A 190 -6.12 -6.37 1.93
N GLN A 191 -4.84 -6.03 1.97
CA GLN A 191 -4.19 -5.27 0.91
C GLN A 191 -3.14 -6.09 0.18
N VAL A 192 -2.93 -5.77 -1.09
CA VAL A 192 -1.90 -6.37 -1.93
C VAL A 192 -0.69 -5.44 -1.95
N PRO A 193 0.50 -5.88 -1.51
CA PRO A 193 1.71 -5.10 -1.62
C PRO A 193 2.01 -4.77 -3.10
N VAL A 194 2.48 -3.56 -3.39
CA VAL A 194 2.76 -3.07 -4.76
C VAL A 194 3.63 -4.06 -5.56
N LYS A 195 4.63 -4.67 -4.93
CA LYS A 195 5.52 -5.69 -5.55
C LYS A 195 4.77 -6.94 -6.03
N LYS A 196 3.63 -7.28 -5.42
CA LYS A 196 2.80 -8.44 -5.74
C LYS A 196 1.60 -8.08 -6.63
N LEU A 197 1.38 -6.81 -6.95
CA LEU A 197 0.23 -6.33 -7.71
C LEU A 197 0.08 -7.05 -9.06
N GLN A 198 1.16 -7.16 -9.83
CA GLN A 198 1.15 -7.88 -11.12
C GLN A 198 0.74 -9.35 -10.95
N ASN A 199 1.27 -10.03 -9.92
CA ASN A 199 0.93 -11.43 -9.65
C ASN A 199 -0.53 -11.58 -9.23
N ALA A 200 -1.07 -10.64 -8.45
CA ALA A 200 -2.47 -10.63 -8.07
C ALA A 200 -3.39 -10.48 -9.30
N LEU A 201 -3.03 -9.60 -10.25
CA LEU A 201 -3.77 -9.43 -11.51
C LEU A 201 -3.77 -10.69 -12.37
N ILE A 202 -2.62 -11.37 -12.51
CA ILE A 202 -2.49 -12.57 -13.34
C ILE A 202 -3.23 -13.78 -12.75
N LYS A 203 -3.41 -13.81 -11.42
CA LYS A 203 -4.15 -14.87 -10.72
C LYS A 203 -5.67 -14.76 -10.86
N LEU A 204 -6.19 -13.64 -11.35
CA LEU A 204 -7.63 -13.49 -11.57
C LEU A 204 -8.13 -14.47 -12.64
N PRO A 205 -9.39 -14.93 -12.55
CA PRO A 205 -9.97 -15.84 -13.53
C PRO A 205 -9.89 -15.28 -14.95
N ARG A 206 -9.52 -16.13 -15.90
CA ARG A 206 -9.43 -15.75 -17.32
C ARG A 206 -10.80 -15.89 -17.97
N VAL A 207 -11.49 -14.77 -18.19
CA VAL A 207 -12.87 -14.77 -18.71
C VAL A 207 -12.91 -14.43 -20.21
N TYR A 208 -12.07 -13.51 -20.66
CA TYR A 208 -12.10 -12.96 -22.01
C TYR A 208 -10.89 -13.34 -22.87
N ARG A 209 -11.04 -13.27 -24.19
CA ARG A 209 -9.92 -13.37 -25.14
C ARG A 209 -9.33 -11.99 -25.40
N LYS A 210 -8.16 -11.94 -26.04
CA LYS A 210 -7.47 -10.67 -26.38
C LYS A 210 -8.37 -9.68 -27.12
N ASP A 211 -9.13 -10.16 -28.09
CA ASP A 211 -9.96 -9.30 -28.95
C ASP A 211 -11.11 -8.65 -28.16
N ASP A 212 -11.71 -9.41 -27.24
CA ASP A 212 -12.74 -8.92 -26.32
C ASP A 212 -12.20 -7.80 -25.41
N VAL A 213 -10.94 -7.93 -24.95
CA VAL A 213 -10.29 -6.90 -24.11
C VAL A 213 -10.23 -5.57 -24.84
N TYR A 214 -9.88 -5.56 -26.14
CA TYR A 214 -9.86 -4.32 -26.94
C TYR A 214 -11.25 -3.73 -27.11
N ALA A 215 -12.27 -4.56 -27.35
CA ALA A 215 -13.66 -4.10 -27.47
C ALA A 215 -14.19 -3.49 -26.17
N ILE A 216 -13.92 -4.15 -25.03
CA ILE A 216 -14.29 -3.64 -23.69
C ILE A 216 -13.55 -2.33 -23.41
N ALA A 217 -12.25 -2.26 -23.69
CA ALA A 217 -11.46 -1.05 -23.50
C ALA A 217 -11.99 0.12 -24.33
N ALA A 218 -12.28 -0.10 -25.61
CA ALA A 218 -12.83 0.92 -26.50
C ALA A 218 -14.20 1.43 -26.00
N LYS A 219 -15.09 0.54 -25.54
CA LYS A 219 -16.40 0.92 -24.98
C LYS A 219 -16.26 1.81 -23.74
N VAL A 220 -15.34 1.45 -22.83
CA VAL A 220 -15.07 2.23 -21.62
C VAL A 220 -14.44 3.59 -21.95
N GLU A 221 -13.46 3.62 -22.86
CA GLU A 221 -12.80 4.85 -23.30
C GLU A 221 -13.80 5.81 -23.96
N ALA A 222 -14.62 5.34 -24.90
CA ALA A 222 -15.63 6.15 -25.57
C ALA A 222 -16.61 6.79 -24.57
N MET A 223 -17.05 6.04 -23.57
CA MET A 223 -17.99 6.52 -22.54
C MET A 223 -17.33 7.42 -21.49
N ASP A 224 -16.03 7.28 -21.23
CA ASP A 224 -15.27 8.23 -20.42
C ASP A 224 -15.25 9.62 -21.08
N HIS A 225 -15.09 9.69 -22.40
CA HIS A 225 -15.10 10.95 -23.15
C HIS A 225 -16.48 11.63 -23.16
N VAL A 226 -17.56 10.85 -23.19
CA VAL A 226 -18.94 11.36 -23.10
C VAL A 226 -19.29 11.78 -21.65
N GLY A 227 -18.84 11.02 -20.65
CA GLY A 227 -19.10 11.29 -19.23
C GLY A 227 -18.25 12.40 -18.60
N ALA A 228 -17.20 12.88 -19.29
CA ALA A 228 -16.38 14.00 -18.83
C ALA A 228 -17.09 15.36 -18.94
N ASN A 229 -18.28 15.43 -19.55
CA ASN A 229 -19.06 16.65 -19.63
C ASN A 229 -20.58 16.40 -19.69
N PRO A 230 -21.28 16.42 -18.54
CA PRO A 230 -22.73 16.31 -18.49
C PRO A 230 -23.48 17.46 -19.20
N ASN A 231 -22.77 18.53 -19.59
CA ASN A 231 -23.35 19.78 -20.12
C ASN A 231 -22.72 20.24 -21.45
N SER A 232 -22.00 19.39 -22.19
CA SER A 232 -21.64 19.72 -23.57
C SER A 232 -22.36 18.83 -24.54
N PRO A 233 -23.29 19.39 -25.35
CA PRO A 233 -23.88 18.65 -26.44
C PRO A 233 -22.78 18.15 -27.35
N ALA A 234 -22.82 16.85 -27.61
CA ALA A 234 -21.93 16.16 -28.54
C ALA A 234 -21.84 16.94 -29.86
N GLY A 235 -20.61 17.23 -30.30
CA GLY A 235 -20.36 17.56 -31.70
C GLY A 235 -19.94 18.99 -32.05
N LEU A 236 -19.47 19.84 -31.13
CA LEU A 236 -18.81 21.09 -31.56
C LEU A 236 -17.27 20.96 -31.55
N PRO A 237 -16.61 20.95 -32.74
CA PRO A 237 -15.16 21.06 -32.82
C PRO A 237 -14.75 22.42 -32.23
N LYS A 238 -13.79 22.38 -31.30
CA LYS A 238 -13.26 23.59 -30.64
C LYS A 238 -12.40 24.39 -31.64
N GLY A 239 -13.06 25.13 -32.52
CA GLY A 239 -12.48 26.28 -33.18
C GLY A 239 -12.36 27.45 -32.18
N PRO A 240 -11.47 28.42 -32.42
CA PRO A 240 -11.35 29.59 -31.56
C PRO A 240 -12.70 30.32 -31.50
N LEU A 241 -13.29 30.36 -30.31
CA LEU A 241 -14.53 31.08 -30.06
C LEU A 241 -14.30 32.59 -30.31
N PRO A 242 -15.13 33.26 -31.13
CA PRO A 242 -15.02 34.70 -31.31
C PRO A 242 -15.29 35.41 -29.99
N LYS A 243 -14.31 36.21 -29.53
CA LYS A 243 -14.44 37.07 -28.34
C LYS A 243 -15.57 38.07 -28.59
N GLY A 244 -16.74 37.83 -28.01
CA GLY A 244 -17.84 38.81 -28.02
C GLY A 244 -19.26 38.26 -28.04
N ALA A 245 -19.47 36.95 -28.19
CA ALA A 245 -20.83 36.39 -28.23
C ALA A 245 -21.49 36.39 -26.85
N LYS A 246 -22.16 37.49 -26.49
CA LYS A 246 -23.00 37.60 -25.29
C LYS A 246 -24.20 36.65 -25.42
N MET A 247 -24.15 35.52 -24.72
CA MET A 247 -25.21 34.50 -24.63
C MET A 247 -26.53 34.96 -23.97
N SER A 248 -26.68 36.26 -23.67
CA SER A 248 -27.88 36.84 -23.06
C SER A 248 -29.05 37.04 -24.05
N GLY A 249 -28.76 37.16 -25.35
CA GLY A 249 -29.78 37.38 -26.38
C GLY A 249 -30.50 36.11 -26.87
N MET A 250 -29.85 34.94 -26.75
CA MET A 250 -30.32 33.68 -27.32
C MET A 250 -31.62 33.20 -26.66
N ASN A 251 -31.70 33.30 -25.32
CA ASN A 251 -32.85 32.86 -24.54
C ASN A 251 -34.12 33.70 -24.81
N ARG A 252 -33.95 35.00 -25.15
CA ARG A 252 -35.08 35.87 -25.52
C ARG A 252 -35.62 35.56 -26.92
N ARG A 253 -34.75 35.20 -27.87
CA ARG A 253 -35.16 34.80 -29.22
C ARG A 253 -35.86 33.45 -29.24
N ALA A 254 -35.37 32.50 -28.44
CA ALA A 254 -35.99 31.18 -28.27
C ALA A 254 -37.43 31.29 -27.70
N ARG A 255 -37.63 32.13 -26.66
CA ARG A 255 -38.98 32.37 -26.08
C ARG A 255 -39.98 32.99 -27.06
N ARG A 256 -39.55 33.86 -27.97
CA ARG A 256 -40.45 34.43 -29.00
C ARG A 256 -40.81 33.42 -30.08
N MET A 257 -39.89 32.50 -30.41
CA MET A 257 -40.18 31.44 -31.38
C MET A 257 -41.15 30.39 -30.82
N SER A 258 -41.06 30.05 -29.53
CA SER A 258 -42.01 29.12 -28.91
C SER A 258 -43.44 29.69 -28.86
N GLN A 259 -43.59 31.02 -28.67
CA GLN A 259 -44.90 31.68 -28.68
C GLN A 259 -45.57 31.72 -30.07
N ARG A 260 -44.79 31.72 -31.15
CA ARG A 260 -45.34 31.70 -32.52
C ARG A 260 -45.84 30.32 -32.97
N ARG A 261 -45.40 29.24 -32.32
CA ARG A 261 -45.71 27.87 -32.72
C ARG A 261 -46.95 27.27 -32.03
N GLY A 262 -47.48 27.94 -31.00
CA GLY A 262 -48.67 27.51 -30.25
C GLY A 262 -49.99 28.14 -30.70
N GLY A 263 -50.02 28.85 -31.84
CA GLY A 263 -51.21 29.54 -32.35
C GLY A 263 -51.78 28.99 -33.66
N GLN A 264 -51.39 27.77 -34.06
CA GLN A 264 -51.99 27.07 -35.19
C GLN A 264 -52.39 25.66 -34.72
N SER A 265 -53.58 25.58 -34.15
CA SER A 265 -54.40 24.38 -33.99
C SER A 265 -55.85 24.78 -34.17
#